data_AF-A0A6A5R5T3-F1
#
_entry.id   AF-A0A6A5R5T3-F1
#
_cell.length_a   1.000
_cell.length_b   1.000
_cell.length_c   1.000
_cell.angle_alpha   90.00
_cell.angle_beta   90.00
_cell.angle_gamma   90.00
#
_symmetry.space_group_name_H-M   'P 1'
#
loop_
_entity.id
_entity.type
_entity.pdbx_description
1 polymer ?
#
loop_
_entity_poly.entity_id
_entity_poly.type
_entity_poly.pdbx_seq_one_letter_code
_entity_poly.pdbx_strand_id
1 'polypeptide(L)'
;MITLAIPVTNPSAFPVERFREVQEGRQPSTRIVDMLVYKASSGPITKVTADIQDGSINHLFIRDPRVIDALGFAAPYFDTINLDTNKLRLGETFTIRIFSGQRPKRLDNWIMGELGSGRHAYLEWLDERGNADPRAPPFAAEARAIARKTGRRWPDVMSEIESVWRLERNSGGNEFRHNRVKYLGEDPAYAEAAERGRVMRSMFG
;
A
#
# COMPACT_ATOMS: atom_id res chain seq x y z
N MET A 1 -8.95 3.84 31.04
CA MET A 1 -9.69 3.99 29.76
C MET A 1 -9.98 2.58 29.26
N ILE A 2 -11.25 2.21 29.05
CA ILE A 2 -11.61 0.84 28.65
C ILE A 2 -11.47 0.73 27.13
N THR A 3 -10.68 -0.23 26.66
CA THR A 3 -10.59 -0.58 25.25
C THR A 3 -11.61 -1.68 24.96
N LEU A 4 -12.48 -1.44 23.99
CA LEU A 4 -13.40 -2.44 23.47
C LEU A 4 -12.68 -3.25 22.39
N ALA A 5 -12.83 -4.57 22.43
CA ALA A 5 -12.45 -5.49 21.37
C ALA A 5 -13.72 -6.09 20.77
N ILE A 6 -13.92 -5.88 19.48
CA ILE A 6 -15.16 -6.23 18.76
C ILE A 6 -14.77 -7.24 17.68
N PRO A 7 -15.29 -8.47 17.72
CA PRO A 7 -15.08 -9.45 16.65
C PRO A 7 -15.69 -9.01 15.34
N VAL A 8 -14.98 -9.20 14.25
CA VAL A 8 -15.49 -8.94 12.90
C VAL A 8 -16.16 -10.20 12.38
N THR A 9 -17.38 -10.06 11.87
CA THR A 9 -18.24 -11.15 11.40
C THR A 9 -17.90 -11.62 9.98
N ASN A 10 -17.28 -10.77 9.17
CA ASN A 10 -16.90 -11.04 7.78
C ASN A 10 -15.40 -10.80 7.50
N PRO A 11 -14.47 -11.44 8.24
CA PRO A 11 -13.03 -11.18 8.08
C PRO A 11 -12.50 -11.44 6.66
N SER A 12 -13.16 -12.31 5.90
CA SER A 12 -12.84 -12.62 4.49
C SER A 12 -13.08 -11.45 3.52
N ALA A 13 -13.78 -10.39 3.94
CA ALA A 13 -13.94 -9.17 3.15
C ALA A 13 -12.68 -8.29 3.14
N PHE A 14 -11.68 -8.60 3.98
CA PHE A 14 -10.39 -7.95 3.93
C PHE A 14 -9.67 -8.28 2.60
N PRO A 15 -9.11 -7.28 1.88
CA PRO A 15 -8.55 -7.48 0.54
C PRO A 15 -7.13 -8.11 0.57
N VAL A 16 -7.03 -9.38 0.95
CA VAL A 16 -5.77 -10.13 1.04
C VAL A 16 -5.02 -10.22 -0.29
N GLU A 17 -5.72 -10.14 -1.43
CA GLU A 17 -5.14 -10.12 -2.77
C GLU A 17 -4.25 -8.90 -3.03
N ARG A 18 -4.35 -7.87 -2.18
CA ARG A 18 -3.48 -6.69 -2.21
C ARG A 18 -2.15 -6.91 -1.50
N PHE A 19 -1.98 -8.01 -0.77
CA PHE A 19 -0.68 -8.34 -0.17
C PHE A 19 0.32 -8.68 -1.26
N ARG A 20 1.51 -8.06 -1.19
CA ARG A 20 2.55 -8.32 -2.19
C ARG A 20 2.97 -9.78 -2.23
N GLU A 21 3.10 -10.46 -1.09
CA GLU A 21 3.43 -11.89 -1.07
C GLU A 21 2.39 -12.79 -1.77
N VAL A 22 1.13 -12.34 -1.83
CA VAL A 22 0.06 -13.01 -2.60
C VAL A 22 0.23 -12.71 -4.08
N GLN A 23 0.42 -11.44 -4.45
CA GLN A 23 0.63 -11.02 -5.85
C GLN A 23 1.89 -11.63 -6.50
N GLU A 24 2.93 -11.83 -5.70
CA GLU A 24 4.19 -12.47 -6.09
C GLU A 24 4.06 -14.01 -6.21
N GLY A 25 2.92 -14.58 -5.80
CA GLY A 25 2.68 -16.02 -5.80
C GLY A 25 3.49 -16.79 -4.75
N ARG A 26 4.10 -16.09 -3.77
CA ARG A 26 4.84 -16.73 -2.67
C ARG A 26 3.90 -17.41 -1.67
N GLN A 27 2.77 -16.76 -1.38
CA GLN A 27 1.73 -17.28 -0.50
C GLN A 27 0.35 -17.05 -1.14
N PRO A 28 0.01 -17.76 -2.23
CA PRO A 28 -1.21 -17.50 -3.00
C PRO A 28 -2.49 -17.92 -2.26
N SER A 29 -2.37 -18.75 -1.22
CA SER A 29 -3.50 -19.26 -0.44
C SER A 29 -3.76 -18.47 0.84
N THR A 30 -3.03 -17.38 1.08
CA THR A 30 -3.21 -16.52 2.26
C THR A 30 -4.66 -16.08 2.41
N ARG A 31 -5.20 -16.24 3.62
CA ARG A 31 -6.54 -15.76 3.97
C ARG A 31 -6.59 -15.26 5.40
N ILE A 32 -7.50 -14.31 5.66
CA ILE A 32 -7.84 -13.91 7.02
C ILE A 32 -8.91 -14.85 7.55
N VAL A 33 -8.69 -15.40 8.74
CA VAL A 33 -9.62 -16.34 9.40
C VAL A 33 -10.36 -15.72 10.58
N ASP A 34 -9.75 -14.76 11.27
CA ASP A 34 -10.37 -14.02 12.36
C ASP A 34 -9.88 -12.57 12.36
N MET A 35 -10.71 -11.65 12.87
CA MET A 35 -10.35 -10.23 13.01
C MET A 35 -11.00 -9.60 14.23
N LEU A 36 -10.26 -8.70 14.88
CA LEU A 36 -10.72 -7.92 16.02
C LEU A 36 -10.50 -6.42 15.75
N VAL A 37 -11.55 -5.64 15.97
CA VAL A 37 -11.51 -4.18 15.98
C VAL A 37 -11.28 -3.72 17.42
N TYR A 38 -10.29 -2.85 17.63
CA TYR A 38 -10.02 -2.22 18.91
C TYR A 38 -10.36 -0.74 18.86
N LYS A 39 -11.24 -0.28 19.76
CA LYS A 39 -11.58 1.14 19.91
C LYS A 39 -11.71 1.55 21.36
N ALA A 40 -11.54 2.85 21.62
CA ALA A 40 -11.96 3.39 22.91
C ALA A 40 -13.50 3.38 23.00
N SER A 41 -14.06 3.31 24.20
CA SER A 41 -15.52 3.22 24.45
C SER A 41 -16.32 4.25 23.63
N SER A 42 -15.87 5.49 23.61
CA SER A 42 -16.46 6.61 22.85
C SER A 42 -15.55 7.18 21.75
N GLY A 43 -14.41 6.54 21.48
CA GLY A 43 -13.39 7.06 20.55
C GLY A 43 -13.36 6.33 19.21
N PRO A 44 -12.44 6.74 18.31
CA PRO A 44 -12.23 6.06 17.04
C PRO A 44 -11.64 4.66 17.22
N ILE A 45 -11.68 3.88 16.14
CA ILE A 45 -10.92 2.64 16.04
C ILE A 45 -9.44 3.00 16.08
N THR A 46 -8.69 2.38 16.99
CA THR A 46 -7.26 2.65 17.18
C THR A 46 -6.38 1.61 16.50
N LYS A 47 -6.92 0.40 16.31
CA LYS A 47 -6.18 -0.74 15.75
C LYS A 47 -7.16 -1.82 15.30
N VAL A 48 -6.77 -2.55 14.27
CA VAL A 48 -7.40 -3.81 13.90
C VAL A 48 -6.34 -4.91 13.96
N THR A 49 -6.72 -6.09 14.41
CA THR A 49 -5.87 -7.28 14.29
C THR A 49 -6.55 -8.33 13.45
N ALA A 50 -5.75 -9.17 12.80
CA ALA A 50 -6.24 -10.24 11.96
C ALA A 50 -5.38 -11.49 12.14
N ASP A 51 -6.01 -12.65 12.28
CA ASP A 51 -5.32 -13.93 12.21
C ASP A 51 -5.26 -14.40 10.76
N ILE A 52 -4.07 -14.80 10.36
CA ILE A 52 -3.74 -15.19 8.99
C ILE A 52 -3.48 -16.69 8.95
N GLN A 53 -4.10 -17.33 7.97
CA GLN A 53 -3.80 -18.70 7.57
C GLN A 53 -3.07 -18.70 6.23
N ASP A 54 -2.13 -19.63 6.07
CA ASP A 54 -1.33 -19.87 4.85
C ASP A 54 -0.52 -18.66 4.36
N GLY A 55 -0.28 -17.67 5.22
CA GLY A 55 0.55 -16.50 4.94
C GLY A 55 1.95 -16.56 5.57
N SER A 56 2.75 -15.52 5.38
CA SER A 56 4.10 -15.43 5.98
C SER A 56 4.13 -15.15 7.49
N ILE A 57 2.98 -14.80 8.06
CA ILE A 57 2.77 -14.49 9.47
C ILE A 57 1.48 -15.15 9.97
N ASN A 58 1.33 -15.26 11.29
CA ASN A 58 0.12 -15.77 11.94
C ASN A 58 -0.83 -14.64 12.38
N HIS A 59 -0.30 -13.48 12.76
CA HIS A 59 -1.10 -12.39 13.31
C HIS A 59 -0.66 -11.02 12.78
N LEU A 60 -1.59 -10.32 12.16
CA LEU A 60 -1.38 -9.03 11.51
C LEU A 60 -1.95 -7.90 12.36
N PHE A 61 -1.18 -6.84 12.51
CA PHE A 61 -1.61 -5.58 13.09
C PHE A 61 -1.84 -4.54 12.01
N ILE A 62 -2.98 -3.87 12.05
CA ILE A 62 -3.32 -2.74 11.18
C ILE A 62 -3.51 -1.52 12.07
N ARG A 63 -2.65 -0.52 11.87
CA ARG A 63 -2.64 0.73 12.64
C ARG A 63 -2.69 1.98 11.79
N ASP A 64 -2.49 1.87 10.47
CA ASP A 64 -2.67 2.99 9.55
C ASP A 64 -4.15 3.43 9.59
N PRO A 65 -4.47 4.64 10.10
CA PRO A 65 -5.84 5.11 10.21
C PRO A 65 -6.56 5.12 8.86
N ARG A 66 -5.84 5.39 7.77
CA ARG A 66 -6.44 5.44 6.43
C ARG A 66 -6.86 4.06 5.95
N VAL A 67 -6.10 3.01 6.28
CA VAL A 67 -6.50 1.63 5.98
C VAL A 67 -7.66 1.22 6.87
N ILE A 68 -7.65 1.58 8.15
CA ILE A 68 -8.76 1.32 9.07
C ILE A 68 -10.06 2.00 8.56
N ASP A 69 -9.98 3.26 8.14
CA ASP A 69 -11.09 4.00 7.55
C ASP A 69 -11.56 3.35 6.24
N ALA A 70 -10.63 2.86 5.42
CA ALA A 70 -10.94 2.14 4.18
C ALA A 70 -11.68 0.83 4.41
N LEU A 71 -11.43 0.14 5.54
CA LEU A 71 -12.20 -1.06 5.89
C LEU A 71 -13.68 -0.74 6.18
N GLY A 72 -14.02 0.52 6.46
CA GLY A 72 -15.39 1.01 6.47
C GLY A 72 -16.30 0.27 7.45
N PHE A 73 -15.80 -0.03 8.65
CA PHE A 73 -16.54 -0.82 9.65
C PHE A 73 -17.92 -0.22 9.94
N ALA A 74 -18.98 -1.00 9.71
CA ALA A 74 -20.36 -0.54 9.78
C ALA A 74 -20.82 -0.22 11.21
N ALA A 75 -21.29 1.00 11.45
CA ALA A 75 -21.92 1.39 12.70
C ALA A 75 -23.32 0.73 12.87
N PRO A 76 -23.81 0.51 14.11
CA PRO A 76 -23.21 0.90 15.39
C PRO A 76 -22.23 -0.13 15.97
N TYR A 77 -22.19 -1.35 15.43
CA TYR A 77 -21.44 -2.45 16.04
C TYR A 77 -19.97 -2.46 15.64
N PHE A 78 -19.59 -1.91 14.49
CA PHE A 78 -18.23 -1.92 13.95
C PHE A 78 -17.66 -3.33 13.75
N ASP A 79 -18.53 -4.31 13.53
CA ASP A 79 -18.22 -5.73 13.41
C ASP A 79 -18.23 -6.23 11.96
N THR A 80 -18.50 -5.36 10.99
CA THR A 80 -18.66 -5.75 9.60
C THR A 80 -17.85 -4.82 8.71
N ILE A 81 -16.94 -5.38 7.90
CA ILE A 81 -16.15 -4.65 6.90
C ILE A 81 -17.07 -4.28 5.72
N ASN A 82 -17.06 -3.00 5.35
CA ASN A 82 -17.66 -2.48 4.12
C ASN A 82 -16.60 -1.65 3.39
N LEU A 83 -15.77 -2.33 2.62
CA LEU A 83 -14.55 -1.76 2.04
C LEU A 83 -14.84 -0.55 1.14
N ASP A 84 -14.39 0.63 1.56
CA ASP A 84 -14.38 1.86 0.76
C ASP A 84 -13.01 2.02 0.09
N THR A 85 -12.90 1.51 -1.13
CA THR A 85 -11.66 1.58 -1.91
C THR A 85 -11.24 3.01 -2.26
N ASN A 86 -12.12 4.01 -2.13
CA ASN A 86 -11.79 5.41 -2.41
C ASN A 86 -10.90 6.03 -1.32
N LYS A 87 -10.81 5.41 -0.14
CA LYS A 87 -9.89 5.80 0.94
C LYS A 87 -8.49 5.24 0.74
N LEU A 88 -8.36 4.17 -0.04
CA LEU A 88 -7.07 3.61 -0.41
C LEU A 88 -6.37 4.46 -1.47
N ARG A 89 -5.05 4.34 -1.53
CA ARG A 89 -4.25 4.93 -2.61
C ARG A 89 -4.52 4.18 -3.91
N LEU A 90 -4.23 4.83 -5.03
CA LEU A 90 -4.37 4.20 -6.34
C LEU A 90 -3.53 2.94 -6.39
N GLY A 91 -4.14 1.82 -6.80
CA GLY A 91 -3.43 0.55 -6.93
C GLY A 91 -2.77 0.05 -5.64
N GLU A 92 -3.19 0.52 -4.45
CA GLU A 92 -2.42 0.27 -3.24
C GLU A 92 -2.25 -1.22 -2.96
N THR A 93 -0.98 -1.59 -2.79
CA THR A 93 -0.56 -2.91 -2.34
C THR A 93 -0.06 -2.82 -0.91
N PHE A 94 -0.03 -3.94 -0.20
CA PHE A 94 0.45 -3.98 1.17
C PHE A 94 1.66 -4.87 1.33
N THR A 95 2.56 -4.43 2.19
CA THR A 95 3.69 -5.20 2.70
C THR A 95 3.47 -5.52 4.16
N ILE A 96 4.03 -6.63 4.62
CA ILE A 96 3.98 -7.03 6.02
C ILE A 96 5.37 -6.82 6.61
N ARG A 97 5.47 -5.95 7.62
CA ARG A 97 6.69 -5.77 8.41
C ARG A 97 6.63 -6.66 9.63
N ILE A 98 7.39 -7.76 9.62
CA ILE A 98 7.52 -8.65 10.78
C ILE A 98 8.13 -7.88 11.96
N PHE A 99 7.62 -8.09 13.16
CA PHE A 99 8.15 -7.44 14.36
C PHE A 99 9.57 -7.90 14.69
N SER A 100 10.36 -6.98 15.24
CA SER A 100 11.75 -7.24 15.58
C SER A 100 11.89 -8.38 16.60
N GLY A 101 12.98 -9.13 16.48
CA GLY A 101 13.27 -10.27 17.37
C GLY A 101 12.58 -11.58 16.98
N GLN A 102 11.63 -11.58 16.04
CA GLN A 102 11.02 -12.80 15.52
C GLN A 102 11.85 -13.34 14.35
N ARG A 103 12.14 -14.65 14.38
CA ARG A 103 12.90 -15.36 13.33
C ARG A 103 11.95 -16.32 12.59
N PRO A 104 11.49 -15.97 11.37
CA PRO A 104 10.50 -16.76 10.61
C PRO A 104 10.96 -18.18 10.24
N LYS A 105 12.25 -18.47 10.33
CA LYS A 105 12.82 -19.78 9.98
C LYS A 105 12.57 -20.87 11.03
N ARG A 106 11.94 -20.55 12.16
CA ARG A 106 11.59 -21.50 13.21
C ARG A 106 10.10 -21.81 13.12
N LEU A 107 9.79 -23.07 12.82
CA LEU A 107 8.46 -23.58 12.44
C LEU A 107 7.42 -23.55 13.57
N ASP A 108 7.84 -23.27 14.79
CA ASP A 108 7.05 -23.30 16.03
C ASP A 108 6.68 -21.91 16.56
N ASN A 109 7.22 -20.84 15.98
CA ASN A 109 6.98 -19.49 16.49
C ASN A 109 5.72 -18.88 15.88
N TRP A 110 4.86 -18.34 16.74
CA TRP A 110 3.77 -17.45 16.34
C TRP A 110 4.33 -16.13 15.82
N ILE A 111 4.27 -15.91 14.51
CA ILE A 111 4.85 -14.75 13.84
C ILE A 111 3.81 -13.62 13.77
N MET A 112 4.23 -12.44 14.19
CA MET A 112 3.43 -11.22 14.20
C MET A 112 4.04 -10.19 13.25
N GLY A 113 3.19 -9.49 12.51
CA GLY A 113 3.61 -8.44 11.61
C GLY A 113 2.65 -7.26 11.62
N GLU A 114 3.12 -6.15 11.08
CA GLU A 114 2.35 -4.93 10.89
C GLU A 114 2.13 -4.68 9.40
N LEU A 115 0.90 -4.32 9.05
CA LEU A 115 0.53 -3.92 7.71
C LEU A 115 1.13 -2.56 7.40
N GLY A 116 1.88 -2.47 6.31
CA GLY A 116 2.35 -1.21 5.74
C GLY A 116 1.95 -1.08 4.28
N SER A 117 1.90 0.15 3.78
CA SER A 117 1.73 0.41 2.34
C SER A 117 2.97 -0.04 1.58
N GLY A 118 2.76 -0.86 0.56
CA GLY A 118 3.78 -1.14 -0.44
C GLY A 118 3.92 0.05 -1.38
N ARG A 119 5.18 0.44 -1.65
CA ARG A 119 5.52 1.47 -2.65
C ARG A 119 4.93 1.17 -4.03
N HIS A 120 4.39 2.19 -4.70
CA HIS A 120 3.73 2.00 -5.99
C HIS A 120 4.75 1.74 -7.12
N ALA A 121 4.46 0.83 -8.05
CA ALA A 121 5.35 0.49 -9.17
C ALA A 121 5.67 1.69 -10.08
N TYR A 122 4.70 2.61 -10.22
CA TYR A 122 4.93 3.88 -10.93
C TYR A 122 6.06 4.70 -10.29
N LEU A 123 6.15 4.75 -8.97
CA LEU A 123 7.21 5.48 -8.27
C LEU A 123 8.57 4.81 -8.47
N GLU A 124 8.62 3.48 -8.43
CA GLU A 124 9.82 2.72 -8.80
C GLU A 124 10.25 3.02 -10.24
N TRP A 125 9.30 3.16 -11.17
CA TRP A 125 9.59 3.53 -12.56
C TRP A 125 10.15 4.94 -12.72
N LEU A 126 9.65 5.92 -11.95
CA LEU A 126 10.25 7.26 -11.92
C LEU A 126 11.70 7.21 -11.43
N ASP A 127 12.00 6.35 -10.44
CA ASP A 127 13.36 6.18 -9.91
C ASP A 127 14.30 5.56 -10.93
N GLU A 128 13.88 4.50 -11.63
CA GLU A 128 14.67 3.89 -12.69
C GLU A 128 14.99 4.89 -13.82
N ARG A 129 14.11 5.87 -14.03
CA ARG A 129 14.34 6.97 -14.99
C ARG A 129 15.09 8.16 -14.42
N GLY A 130 15.24 8.25 -13.10
CA GLY A 130 15.79 9.42 -12.43
C GLY A 130 15.04 10.72 -12.77
N ASN A 131 13.76 10.64 -13.11
CA ASN A 131 12.98 11.76 -13.62
C ASN A 131 11.55 11.74 -13.09
N ALA A 132 11.14 12.84 -12.46
CA ALA A 132 9.82 13.00 -11.88
C ALA A 132 8.74 13.32 -12.93
N ASP A 133 9.08 13.73 -14.15
CA ASP A 133 8.12 13.96 -15.23
C ASP A 133 8.63 13.41 -16.57
N PRO A 134 8.68 12.07 -16.74
CA PRO A 134 9.11 11.47 -17.99
C PRO A 134 8.12 11.74 -19.12
N ARG A 135 8.62 12.28 -20.24
CA ARG A 135 7.78 12.56 -21.43
C ARG A 135 7.42 11.31 -22.23
N ALA A 136 8.33 10.33 -22.27
CA ALA A 136 8.12 9.08 -23.01
C ALA A 136 7.25 8.10 -22.19
N PRO A 137 6.44 7.25 -22.84
CA PRO A 137 5.70 6.19 -22.16
C PRO A 137 6.62 5.14 -21.52
N PRO A 138 6.13 4.35 -20.57
CA PRO A 138 6.87 3.21 -20.01
C PRO A 138 7.12 2.14 -21.07
N PHE A 139 8.28 1.47 -20.99
CA PHE A 139 8.64 0.34 -21.84
C PHE A 139 8.51 -0.98 -21.09
N ALA A 140 8.18 -2.05 -21.81
CA ALA A 140 8.07 -3.39 -21.23
C ALA A 140 9.37 -3.87 -20.56
N ALA A 141 10.54 -3.43 -21.03
CA ALA A 141 11.82 -3.75 -20.40
C ALA A 141 11.95 -3.13 -19.00
N GLU A 142 11.49 -1.89 -18.80
CA GLU A 142 11.50 -1.20 -17.52
C GLU A 142 10.56 -1.90 -16.52
N ALA A 143 9.34 -2.22 -16.96
CA ALA A 143 8.39 -2.97 -16.13
C ALA A 143 8.93 -4.35 -15.72
N ARG A 144 9.63 -5.06 -16.63
CA ARG A 144 10.30 -6.33 -16.29
C ARG A 144 11.44 -6.16 -15.29
N ALA A 145 12.22 -5.09 -15.37
CA ALA A 145 13.27 -4.79 -14.42
C ALA A 145 12.69 -4.54 -13.01
N ILE A 146 11.65 -3.71 -12.93
CA ILE A 146 10.94 -3.42 -11.67
C ILE A 146 10.27 -4.68 -11.11
N ALA A 147 9.65 -5.49 -11.97
CA ALA A 147 9.03 -6.76 -11.58
C ALA A 147 10.06 -7.71 -10.96
N ARG A 148 11.27 -7.83 -11.54
CA ARG A 148 12.35 -8.63 -10.95
C ARG A 148 12.83 -8.06 -9.61
N LYS A 149 13.01 -6.75 -9.52
CA LYS A 149 13.44 -6.05 -8.28
C LYS A 149 12.44 -6.23 -7.14
N THR A 150 11.15 -6.24 -7.46
CA THR A 150 10.06 -6.30 -6.47
C THR A 150 9.48 -7.71 -6.29
N GLY A 151 9.92 -8.71 -7.07
CA GLY A 151 9.38 -10.07 -7.06
C GLY A 151 7.99 -10.22 -7.70
N ARG A 152 7.42 -9.14 -8.25
CA ARG A 152 6.05 -9.10 -8.77
C ARG A 152 5.96 -9.63 -10.20
N ARG A 153 4.74 -9.93 -10.65
CA ARG A 153 4.48 -10.31 -12.04
C ARG A 153 4.58 -9.08 -12.95
N TRP A 154 5.38 -9.20 -14.02
CA TRP A 154 5.62 -8.08 -14.93
C TRP A 154 4.36 -7.49 -15.60
N PRO A 155 3.31 -8.26 -15.96
CA PRO A 155 2.10 -7.68 -16.55
C PRO A 155 1.36 -6.77 -15.56
N ASP A 156 1.30 -7.17 -14.29
CA ASP A 156 0.64 -6.40 -13.23
C ASP A 156 1.39 -5.10 -12.95
N VAL A 157 2.73 -5.17 -12.89
CA VAL A 157 3.62 -4.00 -12.79
C VAL A 157 3.45 -3.05 -13.97
N MET A 158 3.41 -3.57 -15.20
CA MET A 158 3.22 -2.75 -16.40
C MET A 158 1.86 -2.03 -16.36
N SER A 159 0.78 -2.77 -16.07
CA SER A 159 -0.57 -2.21 -15.99
C SER A 159 -0.66 -1.10 -14.94
N GLU A 160 -0.04 -1.30 -13.78
CA GLU A 160 0.03 -0.31 -12.70
C GLU A 160 0.77 0.96 -13.15
N ILE A 161 1.96 0.83 -13.75
CA ILE A 161 2.73 1.96 -14.28
C ILE A 161 1.93 2.71 -15.37
N GLU A 162 1.40 1.99 -16.36
CA GLU A 162 0.64 2.57 -17.47
C GLU A 162 -0.65 3.26 -17.02
N SER A 163 -1.33 2.73 -15.99
CA SER A 163 -2.54 3.35 -15.45
C SER A 163 -2.25 4.76 -14.92
N VAL A 164 -1.21 4.91 -14.10
CA VAL A 164 -0.84 6.20 -13.51
C VAL A 164 -0.20 7.13 -14.53
N TRP A 165 0.66 6.60 -15.41
CA TRP A 165 1.22 7.40 -16.51
C TRP A 165 0.11 8.04 -17.35
N ARG A 166 -0.92 7.26 -17.75
CA ARG A 166 -2.06 7.81 -18.50
C ARG A 166 -2.81 8.89 -17.72
N LEU A 167 -3.04 8.70 -16.42
CA LEU A 167 -3.69 9.72 -15.57
C LEU A 167 -2.90 11.04 -15.57
N GLU A 168 -1.57 10.97 -15.47
CA GLU A 168 -0.73 12.17 -15.48
C GLU A 168 -0.59 12.82 -16.86
N ARG A 169 -0.77 12.07 -17.95
CA ARG A 169 -0.69 12.61 -19.33
C ARG A 169 -2.01 13.16 -19.87
N ASN A 170 -3.15 12.75 -19.31
CA ASN A 170 -4.47 13.19 -19.74
C ASN A 170 -4.78 14.64 -19.30
N SER A 171 -5.88 15.20 -19.82
CA SER A 171 -6.42 16.48 -19.34
C SER A 171 -6.70 16.38 -17.83
N GLY A 172 -6.14 17.29 -17.05
CA GLY A 172 -6.17 17.23 -15.58
C GLY A 172 -4.99 16.50 -14.93
N GLY A 173 -4.08 15.91 -15.70
CA GLY A 173 -2.92 15.18 -15.16
C GLY A 173 -1.93 16.02 -14.34
N ASN A 174 -1.97 17.35 -14.50
CA ASN A 174 -1.28 18.27 -13.59
C ASN A 174 -1.75 18.11 -12.14
N GLU A 175 -3.05 17.97 -11.90
CA GLU A 175 -3.59 17.78 -10.55
C GLU A 175 -3.03 16.50 -9.93
N PHE A 176 -3.00 15.40 -10.70
CA PHE A 176 -2.42 14.14 -10.25
C PHE A 176 -0.94 14.28 -9.88
N ARG A 177 -0.12 14.90 -10.74
CA ARG A 177 1.31 15.12 -10.46
C ARG A 177 1.54 15.90 -9.17
N HIS A 178 0.82 16.99 -8.95
CA HIS A 178 0.97 17.81 -7.73
C HIS A 178 0.43 17.13 -6.46
N ASN A 179 -0.32 16.03 -6.60
CA ASN A 179 -0.94 15.31 -5.50
C ASN A 179 -0.45 13.85 -5.42
N ARG A 180 0.75 13.53 -5.93
CA ARG A 180 1.29 12.16 -5.86
C ARG A 180 1.41 11.62 -4.44
N VAL A 181 1.74 12.45 -3.45
CA VAL A 181 1.73 12.02 -2.03
C VAL A 181 0.36 11.48 -1.60
N LYS A 182 -0.72 12.13 -2.03
CA LYS A 182 -2.10 11.71 -1.75
C LYS A 182 -2.44 10.40 -2.46
N TYR A 183 -2.12 10.30 -3.76
CA TYR A 183 -2.56 9.19 -4.60
C TYR A 183 -1.64 7.96 -4.56
N LEU A 184 -0.34 8.14 -4.36
CA LEU A 184 0.71 7.12 -4.46
C LEU A 184 1.54 6.98 -3.16
N GLY A 185 1.46 7.97 -2.26
CA GLY A 185 2.14 7.95 -0.97
C GLY A 185 3.47 8.71 -0.92
N GLU A 186 4.05 9.04 -2.07
CA GLU A 186 5.32 9.75 -2.19
C GLU A 186 5.29 10.69 -3.39
N ASP A 187 6.16 11.71 -3.38
CA ASP A 187 6.45 12.55 -4.55
C ASP A 187 7.97 12.65 -4.72
N PRO A 188 8.56 11.88 -5.66
CA PRO A 188 10.00 11.78 -5.78
C PRO A 188 10.59 13.02 -6.46
N ALA A 189 11.74 13.47 -5.95
CA ALA A 189 12.51 14.59 -6.50
C ALA A 189 13.91 14.12 -6.90
N TYR A 190 14.34 14.49 -8.10
CA TYR A 190 15.65 14.13 -8.65
C TYR A 190 16.50 15.37 -8.90
N ALA A 191 17.82 15.24 -8.80
CA ALA A 191 18.77 16.36 -8.77
C ALA A 191 18.68 17.29 -10.00
N GLU A 192 18.41 16.77 -11.20
CA GLU A 192 18.24 17.60 -12.41
C GLU A 192 17.02 18.55 -12.34
N ALA A 193 15.99 18.20 -11.55
CA ALA A 193 14.85 19.09 -11.30
C ALA A 193 15.15 20.15 -10.23
N ALA A 194 16.01 19.83 -9.26
CA ALA A 194 16.40 20.75 -8.18
C ALA A 194 17.30 21.90 -8.69
N GLU A 195 18.20 21.62 -9.65
CA GLU A 195 19.05 22.67 -10.25
C GLU A 195 18.25 23.67 -11.09
N ARG A 196 17.27 23.21 -11.90
CA ARG A 196 16.41 24.13 -12.68
C ARG A 196 15.55 25.04 -11.78
N GLY A 197 15.04 24.52 -10.65
CA GLY A 197 14.28 25.31 -9.68
C GLY A 197 15.12 26.37 -8.96
N ARG A 198 16.40 26.07 -8.68
CA ARG A 198 17.36 27.04 -8.12
C ARG A 198 17.73 28.14 -9.12
N VAL A 199 17.98 27.76 -10.38
CA VAL A 199 18.34 28.72 -11.45
C VAL A 199 17.18 29.68 -11.74
N MET A 200 15.93 29.20 -11.77
CA MET A 200 14.78 30.11 -11.95
C MET A 200 14.57 31.05 -10.77
N ARG A 201 14.73 30.60 -9.52
CA ARG A 201 14.63 31.51 -8.35
C ARG A 201 15.75 32.54 -8.29
N SER A 202 16.93 32.23 -8.83
CA SER A 202 18.06 33.16 -8.91
C SER A 202 17.94 34.21 -10.02
N MET A 203 17.05 34.03 -11.00
CA MET A 203 16.85 34.99 -12.10
C MET A 203 15.68 35.96 -11.88
N PHE A 204 14.95 35.84 -10.78
CA PHE A 204 13.85 36.72 -10.38
C PHE A 204 14.04 37.32 -8.97
N GLY A 205 15.28 37.33 -8.48
CA GLY A 205 15.70 37.98 -7.22
C GLY A 205 16.56 39.21 -7.49
#